data_AF-A0A1U7LI97-F1
#
_entry.id   AF-A0A1U7LI97-F1
#
_cell.length_a   1.000
_cell.length_b   1.000
_cell.length_c   1.000
_cell.angle_alpha   90.00
_cell.angle_beta   90.00
_cell.angle_gamma   90.00
#
_symmetry.space_group_name_H-M   'P 1'
#
loop_
_entity.id
_entity.type
_entity.pdbx_description
1 polymer ?
#
loop_
_entity_poly.entity_id
_entity_poly.type
_entity_poly.pdbx_seq_one_letter_code
_entity_poly.pdbx_strand_id
1 'polypeptide(L)'
;MRDILLDTIDIFEVNRKDAAKVFADLDVYFPQDLFAPRGTPVDKLQSPDISSTWKQEDTVVEAIFARLFKLPNPPHREVYYHSLLMELCMVAPKALAPSFGRAIRAIYSKLAITDGEVAYRFYDWFTHHLSNFGFSWKWNEWTGDIALPESHPRRVFIREVLEKELRLSYHGRIQGTIPEEYQFLIGDEPPSTNFKYANEDEELYPEASALLESMRQKKDQSEILQQLVHIETRAREEGLENPEFESLEILVQIVLYLGEMSFSHALNNIERNLQPLIQKCNANQQARRHTISVVMDFWKFQPSIGAILLDKLLNYTVLTPLSVIEWLLVDSTFADRAFAWEISFKTIDKVNARVTRLSTQVSNLETQEMQNEPQREHFERAKKTLAGTQAEQKEVFIMLVEKFPGLIEKLKEKDDSEMSTEDGGPWGEWWGKQWMKVIFRRVMPMPEVGELAVPLKELAIKKGSPDYLREVLEQVAVLSR
;
A
#
# COMPACT_ATOMS: atom_id res chain seq x y z
N MET A 1 19.81 -27.21 8.76
CA MET A 1 20.32 -25.83 8.98
C MET A 1 19.22 -24.80 8.77
N ARG A 2 18.65 -24.66 7.56
CA ARG A 2 17.56 -23.71 7.31
C ARG A 2 16.39 -23.87 8.29
N ASP A 3 15.88 -25.08 8.52
CA ASP A 3 14.79 -25.31 9.47
C ASP A 3 15.12 -24.80 10.89
N ILE A 4 16.32 -25.08 11.39
CA ILE A 4 16.78 -24.59 12.71
C ILE A 4 16.78 -23.06 12.76
N LEU A 5 17.25 -22.40 11.71
CA LEU A 5 17.25 -20.94 11.64
C LEU A 5 15.84 -20.38 11.60
N LEU A 6 14.95 -20.96 10.78
CA LEU A 6 13.56 -20.55 10.69
C LEU A 6 12.85 -20.72 12.04
N ASP A 7 13.04 -21.85 12.71
CA ASP A 7 12.47 -22.11 14.03
C ASP A 7 13.04 -21.12 15.07
N THR A 8 14.33 -20.81 15.02
CA THR A 8 14.96 -19.83 15.91
C THR A 8 14.39 -18.44 15.69
N ILE A 9 14.18 -18.03 14.43
CA ILE A 9 13.55 -16.74 14.08
C ILE A 9 12.16 -16.67 14.71
N ASP A 10 11.39 -17.74 14.62
CA ASP A 10 10.01 -17.78 15.08
C ASP A 10 9.91 -17.88 16.61
N ILE A 11 10.80 -18.64 17.27
CA ILE A 11 10.87 -18.77 18.74
C ILE A 11 11.24 -17.44 19.41
N PHE A 12 12.18 -16.69 18.83
CA PHE A 12 12.68 -15.44 19.41
C PHE A 12 11.94 -14.19 18.93
N GLU A 13 10.77 -14.31 18.30
CA GLU A 13 10.02 -13.16 17.75
C GLU A 13 9.80 -12.03 18.75
N VAL A 14 9.47 -12.39 19.99
CA VAL A 14 9.21 -11.44 21.07
C VAL A 14 10.47 -10.72 21.57
N ASN A 15 11.67 -11.21 21.24
CA ASN A 15 12.95 -10.67 21.71
C ASN A 15 14.03 -10.70 20.61
N ARG A 16 13.90 -9.75 19.68
CA ARG A 16 14.85 -9.54 18.58
C ARG A 16 16.31 -9.35 19.00
N LYS A 17 16.59 -8.84 20.22
CA LYS A 17 17.95 -8.59 20.69
C LYS A 17 18.67 -9.89 21.01
N ASP A 18 17.97 -10.80 21.68
CA ASP A 18 18.53 -12.12 21.98
C ASP A 18 18.55 -12.99 20.73
N ALA A 19 17.55 -12.88 19.84
CA ALA A 19 17.60 -13.47 18.51
C ALA A 19 18.89 -13.06 17.76
N ALA A 20 19.19 -11.75 17.71
CA ALA A 20 20.37 -11.23 17.02
C ALA A 20 21.69 -11.74 17.61
N LYS A 21 21.78 -11.88 18.95
CA LYS A 21 22.95 -12.47 19.60
C LYS A 21 23.11 -13.95 19.24
N VAL A 22 22.03 -14.73 19.33
CA VAL A 22 22.05 -16.16 18.97
C VAL A 22 22.51 -16.34 17.53
N PHE A 23 22.03 -15.52 16.60
CA PHE A 23 22.44 -15.58 15.20
C PHE A 23 23.86 -15.06 14.94
N ALA A 24 24.33 -14.07 15.68
CA ALA A 24 25.72 -13.60 15.58
C ALA A 24 26.71 -14.65 16.10
N ASP A 25 26.28 -15.48 17.06
CA ASP A 25 27.04 -16.57 17.65
C ASP A 25 26.62 -17.96 17.14
N LEU A 26 26.00 -18.05 15.95
CA LEU A 26 25.41 -19.28 15.44
C LEU A 26 26.43 -20.43 15.40
N ASP A 27 27.65 -20.17 14.91
CA ASP A 27 28.76 -21.10 14.84
C ASP A 27 29.11 -21.80 16.15
N VAL A 28 28.89 -21.17 17.31
CA VAL A 28 29.15 -21.74 18.64
C VAL A 28 28.20 -22.89 18.97
N TYR A 29 27.00 -22.91 18.38
CA TYR A 29 25.98 -23.92 18.63
C TYR A 29 26.10 -25.16 17.72
N PHE A 30 27.07 -25.16 16.79
CA PHE A 30 27.26 -26.23 15.81
C PHE A 30 28.67 -26.84 15.92
N PRO A 31 28.90 -28.03 15.32
CA PRO A 31 30.22 -28.63 15.28
C PRO A 31 31.27 -27.67 14.73
N GLN A 32 32.48 -27.74 15.31
CA GLN A 32 33.65 -27.03 14.81
C GLN A 32 33.84 -27.32 13.31
N ASP A 33 34.24 -26.30 12.55
CA ASP A 33 34.43 -26.36 11.09
C ASP A 33 33.16 -26.50 10.24
N LEU A 34 31.95 -26.46 10.82
CA LEU A 34 30.73 -26.39 9.99
C LEU A 34 30.67 -25.09 9.17
N PHE A 35 31.10 -23.98 9.75
CA PHE A 35 31.13 -22.67 9.10
C PHE A 35 32.55 -22.17 8.88
N ALA A 36 32.74 -21.37 7.83
CA ALA A 36 33.93 -20.57 7.65
C ALA A 36 34.11 -19.61 8.86
N PRO A 37 35.35 -19.21 9.20
CA PRO A 37 35.59 -18.23 10.24
C PRO A 37 34.78 -16.95 10.01
N ARG A 38 34.27 -16.35 11.10
CA ARG A 38 33.40 -15.17 11.04
C ARG A 38 34.01 -14.03 10.25
N GLY A 39 33.20 -13.37 9.43
CA GLY A 39 33.66 -12.24 8.61
C GLY A 39 34.63 -12.61 7.48
N THR A 40 34.86 -13.88 7.19
CA THR A 40 35.67 -14.30 6.04
C THR A 40 35.08 -13.74 4.73
N PRO A 41 35.86 -12.99 3.93
CA PRO A 41 35.44 -12.53 2.60
C PRO A 41 35.11 -13.68 1.66
N VAL A 42 34.12 -13.51 0.78
CA VAL A 42 33.62 -14.58 -0.11
C VAL A 42 34.71 -15.11 -1.05
N ASP A 43 35.55 -14.22 -1.57
CA ASP A 43 36.70 -14.54 -2.43
C ASP A 43 37.73 -15.44 -1.75
N LYS A 44 37.78 -15.44 -0.42
CA LYS A 44 38.71 -16.26 0.37
C LYS A 44 38.16 -17.62 0.77
N LEU A 45 36.87 -17.90 0.58
CA LEU A 45 36.23 -19.16 1.01
C LEU A 45 36.81 -20.41 0.34
N GLN A 46 37.45 -20.28 -0.81
CA GLN A 46 38.08 -21.39 -1.53
C GLN A 46 39.56 -21.58 -1.16
N SER A 47 40.06 -20.85 -0.16
CA SER A 47 41.46 -20.97 0.28
C SER A 47 41.70 -22.35 0.89
N PRO A 48 42.87 -22.98 0.68
CA PRO A 48 43.19 -24.30 1.23
C PRO A 48 43.08 -24.38 2.76
N ASP A 49 43.25 -23.24 3.45
CA ASP A 49 43.22 -23.13 4.90
C ASP A 49 41.79 -23.04 5.49
N ILE A 50 40.75 -23.05 4.65
CA ILE A 50 39.35 -22.93 5.08
C ILE A 50 38.64 -24.27 4.85
N SER A 51 38.17 -24.85 5.96
CA SER A 51 37.51 -26.15 6.02
C SER A 51 36.09 -26.14 5.45
N SER A 52 35.38 -25.00 5.49
CA SER A 52 33.99 -24.88 5.04
C SER A 52 33.74 -23.62 4.22
N THR A 53 32.93 -23.76 3.17
CA THR A 53 32.44 -22.65 2.35
C THR A 53 31.15 -22.03 2.89
N TRP A 54 30.60 -22.57 3.99
CA TRP A 54 29.35 -22.07 4.57
C TRP A 54 29.64 -20.85 5.44
N LYS A 55 29.13 -19.70 5.04
CA LYS A 55 29.15 -18.49 5.88
C LYS A 55 27.88 -18.43 6.71
N GLN A 56 28.02 -18.41 8.04
CA GLN A 56 26.88 -18.26 8.93
C GLN A 56 26.12 -16.95 8.64
N GLU A 57 26.84 -15.86 8.33
CA GLU A 57 26.23 -14.56 8.09
C GLU A 57 25.31 -14.59 6.86
N ASP A 58 25.75 -15.27 5.80
CA ASP A 58 24.96 -15.42 4.57
C ASP A 58 23.73 -16.32 4.82
N THR A 59 23.91 -17.39 5.60
CA THR A 59 22.82 -18.33 5.90
C THR A 59 21.74 -17.69 6.78
N VAL A 60 22.14 -16.90 7.79
CA VAL A 60 21.22 -16.14 8.66
C VAL A 60 20.45 -15.09 7.86
N VAL A 61 21.17 -14.29 7.05
CA VAL A 61 20.54 -13.25 6.23
C VAL A 61 19.56 -13.85 5.22
N GLU A 62 19.95 -14.95 4.55
CA GLU A 62 19.06 -15.70 3.66
C GLU A 62 17.80 -16.18 4.40
N ALA A 63 17.95 -16.79 5.58
CA ALA A 63 16.81 -17.32 6.34
C ALA A 63 15.81 -16.24 6.77
N ILE A 64 16.30 -15.07 7.19
CA ILE A 64 15.43 -13.96 7.59
C ILE A 64 14.70 -13.36 6.38
N PHE A 65 15.39 -13.15 5.26
CA PHE A 65 14.72 -12.72 4.02
C PHE A 65 13.73 -13.77 3.51
N ALA A 66 14.05 -15.06 3.61
CA ALA A 66 13.13 -16.13 3.23
C ALA A 66 11.84 -16.11 4.08
N ARG A 67 11.92 -15.74 5.37
CA ARG A 67 10.74 -15.52 6.20
C ARG A 67 9.98 -14.26 5.83
N LEU A 68 10.67 -13.13 5.65
CA LEU A 68 10.05 -11.86 5.27
C LEU A 68 9.31 -11.97 3.91
N PHE A 69 9.90 -12.67 2.95
CA PHE A 69 9.36 -12.84 1.60
C PHE A 69 8.46 -14.07 1.46
N LYS A 70 8.13 -14.77 2.56
CA LYS A 70 7.24 -15.93 2.50
C LYS A 70 5.85 -15.50 2.01
N LEU A 71 5.35 -16.21 1.00
CA LEU A 71 4.00 -16.04 0.46
C LEU A 71 3.07 -17.14 1.02
N PRO A 72 1.77 -16.87 1.23
CA PRO A 72 1.10 -15.58 1.03
C PRO A 72 1.46 -14.55 2.10
N ASN A 73 1.73 -14.97 3.35
CA ASN A 73 2.08 -14.07 4.44
C ASN A 73 3.33 -14.55 5.18
N PRO A 74 4.16 -13.62 5.69
CA PRO A 74 5.21 -13.98 6.63
C PRO A 74 4.57 -14.49 7.94
N PRO A 75 5.22 -15.41 8.67
CA PRO A 75 4.68 -15.94 9.93
C PRO A 75 4.45 -14.87 11.01
N HIS A 76 5.27 -13.82 11.00
CA HIS A 76 5.21 -12.71 11.94
C HIS A 76 5.08 -11.37 11.21
N ARG A 77 4.83 -10.29 11.96
CA ARG A 77 4.71 -8.95 11.37
C ARG A 77 6.01 -8.54 10.70
N GLU A 78 5.93 -7.94 9.51
CA GLU A 78 7.09 -7.54 8.69
C GLU A 78 8.13 -6.73 9.49
N VAL A 79 7.65 -5.79 10.33
CA VAL A 79 8.48 -4.95 11.21
C VAL A 79 9.40 -5.74 12.14
N TYR A 80 9.02 -6.96 12.56
CA TYR A 80 9.89 -7.82 13.36
C TYR A 80 11.17 -8.14 12.59
N TYR A 81 11.05 -8.63 11.35
CA TYR A 81 12.20 -8.96 10.50
C TYR A 81 13.03 -7.71 10.16
N HIS A 82 12.39 -6.55 9.94
CA HIS A 82 13.11 -5.29 9.75
C HIS A 82 14.00 -5.01 10.96
N SER A 83 13.41 -5.10 12.16
CA SER A 83 14.12 -4.85 13.41
C SER A 83 15.19 -5.88 13.74
N LEU A 84 14.96 -7.16 13.46
CA LEU A 84 15.95 -8.22 13.65
C LEU A 84 17.18 -8.00 12.77
N LEU A 85 16.96 -7.68 11.49
CA LEU A 85 18.02 -7.38 10.54
C LEU A 85 18.83 -6.13 10.97
N MET A 86 18.17 -5.12 11.54
CA MET A 86 18.85 -3.94 12.10
C MET A 86 19.71 -4.30 13.32
N GLU A 87 19.15 -5.04 14.29
CA GLU A 87 19.88 -5.46 15.50
C GLU A 87 21.09 -6.33 15.15
N LEU A 88 20.96 -7.21 14.15
CA LEU A 88 22.07 -8.00 13.61
C LEU A 88 23.23 -7.13 13.11
N CYS A 89 22.94 -6.09 12.31
CA CYS A 89 23.96 -5.15 11.85
C CYS A 89 24.60 -4.35 12.99
N MET A 90 23.90 -4.13 14.10
CA MET A 90 24.47 -3.47 15.29
C MET A 90 25.37 -4.41 16.11
N VAL A 91 25.01 -5.71 16.21
CA VAL A 91 25.77 -6.70 16.99
C VAL A 91 27.10 -7.06 16.31
N ALA A 92 27.09 -7.33 14.99
CA ALA A 92 28.30 -7.74 14.27
C ALA A 92 28.47 -7.02 12.91
N PRO A 93 28.66 -5.69 12.91
CA PRO A 93 28.66 -4.87 11.70
C PRO A 93 29.71 -5.30 10.66
N LYS A 94 30.92 -5.64 11.10
CA LYS A 94 32.03 -6.01 10.21
C LYS A 94 31.75 -7.31 9.44
N ALA A 95 31.05 -8.26 10.06
CA ALA A 95 30.78 -9.56 9.49
C ALA A 95 29.49 -9.56 8.65
N LEU A 96 28.43 -8.91 9.15
CA LEU A 96 27.10 -8.95 8.55
C LEU A 96 26.89 -7.90 7.46
N ALA A 97 27.42 -6.68 7.58
CA ALA A 97 27.18 -5.63 6.59
C ALA A 97 27.60 -6.03 5.16
N PRO A 98 28.75 -6.72 4.94
CA PRO A 98 29.08 -7.24 3.60
C PRO A 98 28.07 -8.27 3.07
N SER A 99 27.54 -9.14 3.93
CA SER A 99 26.53 -10.14 3.59
C SER A 99 25.20 -9.50 3.20
N PHE A 100 24.75 -8.50 3.96
CA PHE A 100 23.60 -7.67 3.62
C PHE A 100 23.77 -7.01 2.26
N GLY A 101 24.91 -6.35 2.04
CA GLY A 101 25.19 -5.68 0.77
C GLY A 101 25.11 -6.65 -0.42
N ARG A 102 25.59 -7.89 -0.28
CA ARG A 102 25.46 -8.91 -1.34
C ARG A 102 24.02 -9.36 -1.54
N ALA A 103 23.30 -9.63 -0.45
CA ALA A 103 21.89 -10.05 -0.51
C ALA A 103 21.02 -8.99 -1.18
N ILE A 104 21.16 -7.72 -0.79
CA ILE A 104 20.43 -6.57 -1.37
C ILE A 104 20.68 -6.48 -2.88
N ARG A 105 21.95 -6.53 -3.31
CA ARG A 105 22.30 -6.48 -4.75
C ARG A 105 21.75 -7.68 -5.51
N ALA A 106 21.80 -8.88 -4.92
CA ALA A 106 21.26 -10.09 -5.53
C ALA A 106 19.73 -10.00 -5.73
N ILE A 107 19.00 -9.53 -4.71
CA ILE A 107 17.53 -9.32 -4.80
C ILE A 107 17.22 -8.23 -5.82
N TYR A 108 17.88 -7.07 -5.73
CA TYR A 108 17.71 -5.94 -6.65
C TYR A 108 17.90 -6.35 -8.12
N SER A 109 18.94 -7.13 -8.41
CA SER A 109 19.22 -7.59 -9.78
C SER A 109 18.10 -8.44 -10.38
N LYS A 110 17.29 -9.10 -9.54
CA LYS A 110 16.20 -10.02 -9.92
C LYS A 110 14.81 -9.39 -9.84
N LEU A 111 14.69 -8.08 -9.57
CA LEU A 111 13.38 -7.44 -9.41
C LEU A 111 12.47 -7.61 -10.63
N ALA A 112 13.02 -7.68 -11.83
CA ALA A 112 12.29 -7.92 -13.08
C ALA A 112 11.47 -9.21 -13.10
N ILE A 113 11.92 -10.25 -12.37
CA ILE A 113 11.29 -11.57 -12.31
C ILE A 113 10.73 -11.91 -10.93
N THR A 114 10.83 -10.97 -9.98
CA THR A 114 10.40 -11.18 -8.60
C THR A 114 8.90 -10.91 -8.48
N ASP A 115 8.20 -11.73 -7.70
CA ASP A 115 6.78 -11.53 -7.41
C ASP A 115 6.53 -10.12 -6.83
N GLY A 116 5.50 -9.42 -7.30
CA GLY A 116 5.27 -8.01 -6.93
C GLY A 116 5.11 -7.78 -5.42
N GLU A 117 4.58 -8.76 -4.68
CA GLU A 117 4.48 -8.67 -3.21
C GLU A 117 5.85 -8.73 -2.53
N VAL A 118 6.75 -9.56 -3.06
CA VAL A 118 8.12 -9.67 -2.56
C VAL A 118 8.89 -8.40 -2.88
N ALA A 119 8.72 -7.84 -4.09
CA ALA A 119 9.29 -6.55 -4.46
C ALA A 119 8.77 -5.43 -3.53
N TYR A 120 7.46 -5.40 -3.25
CA TYR A 120 6.83 -4.47 -2.31
C TYR A 120 7.46 -4.54 -0.91
N ARG A 121 7.53 -5.74 -0.32
CA ARG A 121 8.15 -5.93 1.00
C ARG A 121 9.62 -5.58 1.02
N PHE A 122 10.33 -5.81 -0.10
CA PHE A 122 11.74 -5.52 -0.21
C PHE A 122 12.02 -4.01 -0.16
N TYR A 123 11.33 -3.17 -0.95
CA TYR A 123 11.55 -1.73 -0.85
C TYR A 123 11.05 -1.14 0.47
N ASP A 124 9.99 -1.69 1.06
CA ASP A 124 9.50 -1.23 2.37
C ASP A 124 10.52 -1.52 3.47
N TRP A 125 11.05 -2.74 3.49
CA TRP A 125 12.17 -3.12 4.36
C TRP A 125 13.40 -2.27 4.12
N PHE A 126 13.81 -2.11 2.86
CA PHE A 126 15.04 -1.40 2.51
C PHE A 126 14.96 0.06 2.96
N THR A 127 13.83 0.74 2.73
CA THR A 127 13.61 2.11 3.19
C THR A 127 13.69 2.21 4.72
N HIS A 128 13.02 1.31 5.46
CA HIS A 128 13.09 1.31 6.92
C HIS A 128 14.51 1.00 7.42
N HIS A 129 15.24 0.14 6.73
CA HIS A 129 16.64 -0.13 7.04
C HIS A 129 17.48 1.15 6.86
N LEU A 130 17.40 1.81 5.71
CA LEU A 130 18.15 3.03 5.43
C LEU A 130 17.85 4.15 6.43
N SER A 131 16.59 4.33 6.85
CA SER A 131 16.23 5.36 7.84
C SER A 131 16.94 5.18 9.19
N ASN A 132 17.36 3.96 9.52
CA ASN A 132 18.10 3.65 10.75
C ASN A 132 19.63 3.73 10.59
N PHE A 133 20.13 3.82 9.35
CA PHE A 133 21.56 3.96 9.02
C PHE A 133 21.85 5.28 8.29
N GLY A 134 21.10 6.33 8.62
CA GLY A 134 21.35 7.68 8.14
C GLY A 134 20.98 7.92 6.67
N PHE A 135 20.08 7.13 6.11
CA PHE A 135 19.65 7.17 4.70
C PHE A 135 20.81 6.98 3.71
N SER A 136 21.83 6.21 4.10
CA SER A 136 23.05 6.02 3.32
C SER A 136 23.03 4.73 2.53
N TRP A 137 23.09 4.84 1.20
CA TRP A 137 23.33 3.73 0.29
C TRP A 137 24.30 4.15 -0.83
N LYS A 138 24.89 3.16 -1.50
CA LYS A 138 25.74 3.38 -2.68
C LYS A 138 24.89 3.55 -3.94
N TRP A 139 24.11 4.64 -3.99
CA TRP A 139 23.20 4.95 -5.10
C TRP A 139 23.87 4.96 -6.48
N ASN A 140 25.13 5.38 -6.56
CA ASN A 140 25.91 5.37 -7.82
C ASN A 140 25.99 4.00 -8.51
N GLU A 141 25.76 2.89 -7.79
CA GLU A 141 25.73 1.55 -8.38
C GLU A 141 24.52 1.33 -9.31
N TRP A 142 23.47 2.14 -9.17
CA TRP A 142 22.19 1.98 -9.87
C TRP A 142 21.83 3.19 -10.75
N THR A 143 22.76 4.11 -11.01
CA THR A 143 22.49 5.33 -11.80
C THR A 143 22.05 5.01 -13.24
N GLY A 144 22.43 3.85 -13.80
CA GLY A 144 21.90 3.43 -15.09
C GLY A 144 20.40 3.08 -15.06
N ASP A 145 19.89 2.64 -13.92
CA ASP A 145 18.54 2.10 -13.80
C ASP A 145 17.45 3.20 -13.74
N ILE A 146 17.81 4.46 -13.45
CA ILE A 146 16.88 5.61 -13.49
C ILE A 146 16.49 6.01 -14.92
N ALA A 147 17.25 5.58 -15.93
CA ALA A 147 16.94 5.79 -17.34
C ALA A 147 16.02 4.70 -17.93
N LEU A 148 15.75 3.63 -17.18
CA LEU A 148 14.81 2.58 -17.60
C LEU A 148 13.37 3.12 -17.69
N PRO A 149 12.43 2.41 -18.35
CA PRO A 149 11.02 2.78 -18.33
C PRO A 149 10.48 3.01 -16.92
N GLU A 150 9.53 3.95 -16.74
CA GLU A 150 8.98 4.29 -15.43
C GLU A 150 8.36 3.11 -14.68
N SER A 151 7.78 2.18 -15.45
CA SER A 151 7.17 0.94 -14.97
C SER A 151 8.18 -0.19 -14.75
N HIS A 152 9.46 -0.03 -15.12
CA HIS A 152 10.46 -1.09 -14.91
C HIS A 152 10.73 -1.31 -13.40
N PRO A 153 10.71 -2.56 -12.88
CA PRO A 153 10.75 -2.83 -11.44
C PRO A 153 11.95 -2.24 -10.68
N ARG A 154 13.11 -2.10 -11.32
CA ARG A 154 14.28 -1.43 -10.72
C ARG A 154 14.10 0.08 -10.57
N ARG A 155 13.51 0.74 -11.56
CA ARG A 155 13.20 2.18 -11.50
C ARG A 155 12.08 2.44 -10.52
N VAL A 156 11.04 1.60 -10.52
CA VAL A 156 9.99 1.59 -9.51
C VAL A 156 10.59 1.46 -8.12
N PHE A 157 11.46 0.47 -7.88
CA PHE A 157 12.12 0.30 -6.59
C PHE A 157 12.82 1.58 -6.13
N ILE A 158 13.64 2.21 -6.98
CA ILE A 158 14.32 3.46 -6.64
C ILE A 158 13.31 4.54 -6.27
N ARG A 159 12.32 4.79 -7.14
CA ARG A 159 11.29 5.82 -6.93
C ARG A 159 10.54 5.61 -5.61
N GLU A 160 10.06 4.39 -5.37
CA GLU A 160 9.25 4.09 -4.19
C GLU A 160 10.07 4.10 -2.89
N VAL A 161 11.36 3.74 -2.95
CA VAL A 161 12.28 3.92 -1.79
C VAL A 161 12.43 5.40 -1.48
N LEU A 162 12.75 6.24 -2.46
CA LEU A 162 12.91 7.68 -2.25
C LEU A 162 11.62 8.34 -1.75
N GLU A 163 10.47 7.99 -2.31
CA GLU A 163 9.17 8.46 -1.83
C GLU A 163 8.95 8.09 -0.36
N LYS A 164 9.26 6.84 0.03
CA LYS A 164 9.12 6.40 1.42
C LYS A 164 10.17 7.02 2.35
N GLU A 165 11.38 7.29 1.89
CA GLU A 165 12.40 8.02 2.66
C GLU A 165 11.95 9.45 2.95
N LEU A 166 11.31 10.11 1.98
CA LEU A 166 10.69 11.42 2.18
C LEU A 166 9.57 11.38 3.21
N ARG A 167 8.80 10.28 3.32
CA ARG A 167 7.80 10.11 4.40
C ARG A 167 8.43 9.94 5.78
N LEU A 168 9.61 9.31 5.84
CA LEU A 168 10.37 9.08 7.07
C LEU A 168 11.30 10.26 7.42
N SER A 169 11.40 11.26 6.55
CA SER A 169 12.29 12.40 6.72
C SER A 169 11.72 13.67 6.09
N TYR A 170 12.59 14.58 5.64
CA TYR A 170 12.22 15.79 4.92
C TYR A 170 13.09 15.93 3.68
N HIS A 171 12.56 16.64 2.68
CA HIS A 171 13.15 16.81 1.34
C HIS A 171 14.65 17.12 1.38
N GLY A 172 15.05 18.22 2.03
CA GLY A 172 16.46 18.63 2.07
C GLY A 172 17.44 17.60 2.67
N ARG A 173 16.99 16.69 3.55
CA ARG A 173 17.86 15.61 4.05
C ARG A 173 18.08 14.54 3.00
N ILE A 174 17.00 14.09 2.35
CA ILE A 174 17.06 13.03 1.32
C ILE A 174 17.75 13.56 0.06
N GLN A 175 17.55 14.82 -0.28
CA GLN A 175 18.28 15.51 -1.34
C GLN A 175 19.81 15.38 -1.15
N GLY A 176 20.29 15.51 0.09
CA GLY A 176 21.71 15.38 0.42
C GLY A 176 22.24 13.94 0.49
N THR A 177 21.40 12.91 0.40
CA THR A 177 21.82 11.50 0.48
C THR A 177 21.93 10.83 -0.89
N ILE A 178 21.43 11.48 -1.95
CA ILE A 178 21.39 10.95 -3.30
C ILE A 178 22.30 11.73 -4.28
N PRO A 179 22.77 11.10 -5.37
CA PRO A 179 23.52 11.76 -6.44
C PRO A 179 22.67 12.79 -7.21
N GLU A 180 23.33 13.70 -7.93
CA GLU A 180 22.67 14.76 -8.72
C GLU A 180 21.71 14.17 -9.78
N GLU A 181 22.09 13.04 -10.37
CA GLU A 181 21.31 12.35 -11.39
C GLU A 181 19.96 11.86 -10.88
N TYR A 182 19.76 11.73 -9.57
CA TYR A 182 18.51 11.27 -8.95
C TYR A 182 17.58 12.42 -8.55
N GLN A 183 18.05 13.66 -8.54
CA GLN A 183 17.31 14.79 -7.94
C GLN A 183 15.96 15.04 -8.60
N PHE A 184 15.86 14.80 -9.91
CA PHE A 184 14.60 14.92 -10.65
C PHE A 184 13.49 13.98 -10.13
N LEU A 185 13.83 12.89 -9.43
CA LEU A 185 12.85 11.94 -8.86
C LEU A 185 12.17 12.49 -7.60
N ILE A 186 12.79 13.45 -6.91
CA ILE A 186 12.25 14.05 -5.69
C ILE A 186 11.90 15.54 -5.85
N GLY A 187 12.33 16.16 -6.95
CA GLY A 187 12.16 17.59 -7.25
C GLY A 187 13.21 18.47 -6.59
N ASP A 188 13.43 19.67 -7.13
CA ASP A 188 14.42 20.62 -6.59
C ASP A 188 13.96 21.28 -5.28
N GLU A 189 12.63 21.45 -5.14
CA GLU A 189 11.99 22.06 -3.98
C GLU A 189 11.14 21.05 -3.21
N PRO A 190 10.90 21.30 -1.91
CA PRO A 190 9.93 20.51 -1.14
C PRO A 190 8.58 20.48 -1.85
N PRO A 191 7.94 19.31 -1.97
CA PRO A 191 6.68 19.19 -2.69
C PRO A 191 5.57 20.01 -2.02
N SER A 192 4.88 20.83 -2.81
CA SER A 192 3.70 21.60 -2.37
C SER A 192 2.39 20.86 -2.68
N THR A 193 1.28 21.41 -2.21
CA THR A 193 -0.07 20.97 -2.60
C THR A 193 -0.42 21.44 -4.00
N ASN A 194 -1.36 20.75 -4.66
CA ASN A 194 -1.94 21.13 -5.95
C ASN A 194 -3.31 21.78 -5.74
N PHE A 195 -3.35 22.92 -5.05
CA PHE A 195 -4.60 23.66 -4.84
C PHE A 195 -5.01 24.37 -6.14
N LYS A 196 -6.07 23.90 -6.79
CA LYS A 196 -6.54 24.40 -8.10
C LYS A 196 -6.78 25.92 -8.07
N TYR A 197 -7.54 26.39 -7.10
CA TYR A 197 -7.94 27.80 -6.95
C TYR A 197 -6.85 28.69 -6.32
N ALA A 198 -5.58 28.30 -6.42
CA ALA A 198 -4.46 29.20 -6.15
C ALA A 198 -4.28 30.24 -7.27
N ASN A 199 -4.71 29.89 -8.49
CA ASN A 199 -4.69 30.77 -9.65
C ASN A 199 -6.04 31.48 -9.83
N GLU A 200 -6.02 32.80 -10.05
CA GLU A 200 -7.22 33.62 -10.26
C GLU A 200 -7.89 33.37 -11.61
N ASP A 201 -7.17 32.75 -12.56
CA ASP A 201 -7.67 32.43 -13.90
C ASP A 201 -8.56 31.16 -13.95
N GLU A 202 -8.70 30.42 -12.86
CA GLU A 202 -9.53 29.22 -12.81
C GLU A 202 -11.02 29.54 -12.89
N GLU A 203 -11.78 28.65 -13.52
CA GLU A 203 -13.24 28.73 -13.58
C GLU A 203 -13.83 28.73 -12.16
N LEU A 204 -14.87 29.53 -11.92
CA LEU A 204 -15.51 29.69 -10.59
C LEU A 204 -14.57 30.16 -9.47
N TYR A 205 -13.40 30.74 -9.79
CA TYR A 205 -12.48 31.31 -8.79
C TYR A 205 -13.17 32.28 -7.81
N PRO A 206 -14.03 33.23 -8.24
CA PRO A 206 -14.71 34.14 -7.32
C PRO A 206 -15.56 33.40 -6.28
N GLU A 207 -16.29 32.37 -6.71
CA GLU A 207 -17.14 31.56 -5.86
C GLU A 207 -16.32 30.66 -4.92
N ALA A 208 -15.22 30.07 -5.40
CA ALA A 208 -14.27 29.31 -4.58
C ALA A 208 -13.62 30.20 -3.50
N SER A 209 -13.21 31.42 -3.86
CA SER A 209 -12.64 32.41 -2.93
C SER A 209 -13.65 32.82 -1.85
N ALA A 210 -14.90 33.09 -2.24
CA ALA A 210 -15.97 33.42 -1.30
C ALA A 210 -16.29 32.26 -0.32
N LEU A 211 -16.25 31.02 -0.79
CA LEU A 211 -16.41 29.84 0.06
C LEU A 211 -15.21 29.67 1.01
N LEU A 212 -13.99 29.85 0.52
CA LEU A 212 -12.76 29.79 1.32
C LEU A 212 -12.80 30.80 2.47
N GLU A 213 -13.17 32.05 2.20
CA GLU A 213 -13.34 33.07 3.24
C GLU A 213 -14.41 32.68 4.26
N SER A 214 -15.54 32.14 3.79
CA SER A 214 -16.65 31.72 4.63
C SER A 214 -16.25 30.56 5.57
N MET A 215 -15.46 29.61 5.07
CA MET A 215 -14.91 28.52 5.86
C MET A 215 -13.83 28.99 6.86
N ARG A 216 -13.00 29.98 6.48
CA ARG A 216 -12.02 30.64 7.37
C ARG A 216 -12.69 31.39 8.52
N GLN A 217 -13.77 32.13 8.24
CA GLN A 217 -14.59 32.86 9.22
C GLN A 217 -15.40 31.95 10.13
N LYS A 218 -15.33 30.65 9.87
CA LYS A 218 -15.98 29.61 10.60
C LYS A 218 -17.52 29.64 10.58
N LYS A 219 -18.11 30.04 9.45
CA LYS A 219 -19.57 30.05 9.25
C LYS A 219 -20.21 28.67 9.42
N ASP A 220 -21.50 28.67 9.69
CA ASP A 220 -22.30 27.48 9.95
C ASP A 220 -22.44 26.60 8.69
N GLN A 221 -22.57 25.29 8.90
CA GLN A 221 -22.66 24.31 7.82
C GLN A 221 -23.85 24.57 6.87
N SER A 222 -24.96 25.12 7.38
CA SER A 222 -26.10 25.53 6.55
C SER A 222 -25.75 26.65 5.57
N GLU A 223 -24.91 27.61 5.97
CA GLU A 223 -24.45 28.69 5.09
C GLU A 223 -23.48 28.14 4.03
N ILE A 224 -22.58 27.24 4.44
CA ILE A 224 -21.70 26.51 3.50
C ILE A 224 -22.53 25.78 2.45
N LEU A 225 -23.56 25.04 2.84
CA LEU A 225 -24.45 24.36 1.89
C LEU A 225 -25.15 25.32 0.93
N GLN A 226 -25.61 26.48 1.41
CA GLN A 226 -26.23 27.50 0.55
C GLN A 226 -25.26 28.06 -0.48
N GLN A 227 -24.00 28.30 -0.09
CA GLN A 227 -22.96 28.72 -1.03
C GLN A 227 -22.63 27.64 -2.05
N LEU A 228 -22.63 26.36 -1.67
CA LEU A 228 -22.46 25.26 -2.61
C LEU A 228 -23.58 25.21 -3.66
N VAL A 229 -24.84 25.46 -3.27
CA VAL A 229 -25.96 25.57 -4.22
C VAL A 229 -25.80 26.78 -5.15
N HIS A 230 -25.26 27.88 -4.63
CA HIS A 230 -24.93 29.05 -5.47
C HIS A 230 -23.85 28.72 -6.49
N ILE A 231 -22.79 28.03 -6.09
CA ILE A 231 -21.73 27.53 -6.99
C ILE A 231 -22.35 26.66 -8.10
N GLU A 232 -23.23 25.72 -7.77
CA GLU A 232 -23.93 24.88 -8.78
C GLU A 232 -24.78 25.71 -9.75
N THR A 233 -25.34 26.82 -9.29
CA THR A 233 -26.12 27.73 -10.15
C THR A 233 -25.20 28.45 -11.12
N ARG A 234 -24.08 28.99 -10.62
CA ARG A 234 -23.06 29.69 -11.42
C ARG A 234 -22.40 28.78 -12.44
N ALA A 235 -22.01 27.57 -12.04
CA ALA A 235 -21.48 26.56 -12.94
C ALA A 235 -22.46 26.22 -14.09
N ARG A 236 -23.77 26.17 -13.80
CA ARG A 236 -24.81 25.96 -14.82
C ARG A 236 -24.97 27.16 -15.77
N GLU A 237 -24.81 28.39 -15.26
CA GLU A 237 -24.84 29.61 -16.08
C GLU A 237 -23.61 29.73 -17.00
N GLU A 238 -22.46 29.23 -16.56
CA GLU A 238 -21.22 29.17 -17.35
C GLU A 238 -21.19 27.99 -18.33
N GLY A 239 -22.20 27.12 -18.29
CA GLY A 239 -22.35 26.00 -19.22
C GLY A 239 -21.44 24.81 -18.90
N LEU A 240 -20.97 24.70 -17.66
CA LEU A 240 -20.17 23.56 -17.21
C LEU A 240 -21.02 22.28 -17.18
N GLU A 241 -20.42 21.16 -17.59
CA GLU A 241 -21.14 19.91 -17.84
C GLU A 241 -21.74 19.30 -16.56
N ASN A 242 -21.02 19.38 -15.43
CA ASN A 242 -21.42 18.78 -14.16
C ASN A 242 -21.34 19.78 -12.98
N PRO A 243 -22.30 20.71 -12.85
CA PRO A 243 -22.29 21.73 -11.80
C PRO A 243 -22.15 21.18 -10.38
N GLU A 244 -22.77 20.03 -10.09
CA GLU A 244 -22.70 19.36 -8.80
C GLU A 244 -21.27 18.88 -8.48
N PHE A 245 -20.51 18.45 -9.49
CA PHE A 245 -19.11 18.04 -9.32
C PHE A 245 -18.20 19.24 -9.10
N GLU A 246 -18.41 20.35 -9.81
CA GLU A 246 -17.66 21.59 -9.57
C GLU A 246 -17.80 22.06 -8.11
N SER A 247 -19.04 22.06 -7.60
CA SER A 247 -19.28 22.45 -6.20
C SER A 247 -18.61 21.50 -5.20
N LEU A 248 -18.61 20.19 -5.50
CA LEU A 248 -17.97 19.18 -4.68
C LEU A 248 -16.43 19.30 -4.72
N GLU A 249 -15.86 19.53 -5.90
CA GLU A 249 -14.43 19.74 -6.09
C GLU A 249 -13.96 20.96 -5.30
N ILE A 250 -14.65 22.11 -5.45
CA ILE A 250 -14.35 23.34 -4.71
C ILE A 250 -14.39 23.08 -3.20
N LEU A 251 -15.44 22.41 -2.71
CA LEU A 251 -15.56 22.06 -1.29
C LEU A 251 -14.36 21.23 -0.81
N VAL A 252 -14.02 20.16 -1.52
CA VAL A 252 -12.95 19.23 -1.13
C VAL A 252 -11.58 19.93 -1.21
N GLN A 253 -11.29 20.65 -2.29
CA GLN A 253 -10.08 21.46 -2.47
C GLN A 253 -9.87 22.43 -1.30
N ILE A 254 -10.92 23.18 -0.92
CA ILE A 254 -10.83 24.16 0.18
C ILE A 254 -10.66 23.47 1.55
N VAL A 255 -11.38 22.37 1.81
CA VAL A 255 -11.21 21.61 3.06
C VAL A 255 -9.77 21.10 3.20
N LEU A 256 -9.19 20.58 2.12
CA LEU A 256 -7.81 20.09 2.11
C LEU A 256 -6.81 21.24 2.26
N TYR A 257 -7.01 22.34 1.54
CA TYR A 257 -6.16 23.53 1.61
C TYR A 257 -6.11 24.13 3.01
N LEU A 258 -7.26 24.31 3.67
CA LEU A 258 -7.31 24.79 5.06
C LEU A 258 -6.65 23.81 6.05
N GLY A 259 -6.44 22.56 5.65
CA GLY A 259 -5.85 21.49 6.44
C GLY A 259 -4.41 21.11 6.10
N GLU A 260 -3.78 21.75 5.10
CA GLU A 260 -2.54 21.25 4.49
C GLU A 260 -1.32 21.24 5.44
N MET A 261 -1.34 22.08 6.47
CA MET A 261 -0.21 22.27 7.38
C MET A 261 0.17 21.01 8.19
N SER A 262 -0.82 20.20 8.60
CA SER A 262 -0.56 18.94 9.30
C SER A 262 -1.78 18.04 9.34
N PHE A 263 -1.60 16.74 9.62
CA PHE A 263 -2.72 15.80 9.77
C PHE A 263 -3.76 16.26 10.79
N SER A 264 -3.35 16.89 11.90
CA SER A 264 -4.29 17.41 12.89
C SER A 264 -5.14 18.55 12.33
N HIS A 265 -4.56 19.45 11.53
CA HIS A 265 -5.31 20.51 10.85
C HIS A 265 -6.26 19.92 9.81
N ALA A 266 -5.82 18.95 9.03
CA ALA A 266 -6.66 18.25 8.08
C ALA A 266 -7.87 17.60 8.76
N LEU A 267 -7.65 16.85 9.85
CA LEU A 267 -8.74 16.21 10.61
C LEU A 267 -9.73 17.22 11.17
N ASN A 268 -9.24 18.29 11.80
CA ASN A 268 -10.09 19.35 12.36
C ASN A 268 -10.97 20.01 11.27
N ASN A 269 -10.40 20.26 10.08
CA ASN A 269 -11.15 20.85 8.97
C ASN A 269 -12.15 19.88 8.35
N ILE A 270 -11.80 18.59 8.24
CA ILE A 270 -12.73 17.54 7.78
C ILE A 270 -13.91 17.41 8.75
N GLU A 271 -13.66 17.26 10.05
CA GLU A 271 -14.71 17.11 11.06
C GLU A 271 -15.65 18.30 11.10
N ARG A 272 -15.10 19.51 10.98
CA ARG A 272 -15.88 20.75 11.00
C ARG A 272 -16.81 20.89 9.79
N ASN A 273 -16.46 20.28 8.65
CA ASN A 273 -17.22 20.35 7.41
C ASN A 273 -17.84 18.99 7.04
N LEU A 274 -18.03 18.11 8.04
CA LEU A 274 -18.43 16.73 7.80
C LEU A 274 -19.82 16.61 7.15
N GLN A 275 -20.79 17.42 7.57
CA GLN A 275 -22.15 17.35 7.04
C GLN A 275 -22.23 17.78 5.56
N PRO A 276 -21.65 18.92 5.12
CA PRO A 276 -21.54 19.25 3.70
C PRO A 276 -20.80 18.19 2.89
N LEU A 277 -19.67 17.67 3.43
CA LEU A 277 -18.89 16.62 2.78
C LEU A 277 -19.72 15.35 2.57
N ILE A 278 -20.38 14.84 3.62
CA ILE A 278 -21.24 13.65 3.51
C ILE A 278 -22.37 13.91 2.51
N GLN A 279 -23.05 15.05 2.58
CA GLN A 279 -24.18 15.34 1.72
C GLN A 279 -23.80 15.38 0.23
N LYS A 280 -22.69 16.04 -0.12
CA LYS A 280 -22.24 16.14 -1.51
C LYS A 280 -21.55 14.85 -1.99
N CYS A 281 -20.65 14.27 -1.19
CA CYS A 281 -19.92 13.06 -1.58
C CYS A 281 -20.86 11.85 -1.72
N ASN A 282 -21.82 11.68 -0.82
CA ASN A 282 -22.72 10.52 -0.84
C ASN A 282 -23.96 10.70 -1.72
N ALA A 283 -24.05 11.79 -2.50
CA ALA A 283 -25.15 12.01 -3.43
C ALA A 283 -25.30 10.84 -4.42
N ASN A 284 -24.17 10.32 -4.93
CA ASN A 284 -24.14 9.12 -5.77
C ASN A 284 -22.74 8.47 -5.77
N GLN A 285 -22.59 7.35 -6.47
CA GLN A 285 -21.34 6.60 -6.56
C GLN A 285 -20.24 7.36 -7.32
N GLN A 286 -20.60 8.10 -8.37
CA GLN A 286 -19.64 8.88 -9.14
C GLN A 286 -19.07 10.05 -8.33
N ALA A 287 -19.89 10.72 -7.53
CA ALA A 287 -19.48 11.78 -6.61
C ALA A 287 -18.41 11.28 -5.62
N ARG A 288 -18.59 10.09 -5.02
CA ARG A 288 -17.56 9.49 -4.16
C ARG A 288 -16.24 9.25 -4.89
N ARG A 289 -16.28 8.74 -6.13
CA ARG A 289 -15.05 8.53 -6.93
C ARG A 289 -14.40 9.85 -7.32
N HIS A 290 -15.19 10.85 -7.67
CA HIS A 290 -14.71 12.19 -7.96
C HIS A 290 -14.02 12.80 -6.73
N THR A 291 -14.60 12.69 -5.53
CA THR A 291 -13.94 13.09 -4.27
C THR A 291 -12.58 12.43 -4.11
N ILE A 292 -12.46 11.12 -4.41
CA ILE A 292 -11.17 10.41 -4.33
C ILE A 292 -10.17 10.99 -5.32
N SER A 293 -10.58 11.23 -6.58
CA SER A 293 -9.74 11.88 -7.60
C SER A 293 -9.27 13.25 -7.14
N VAL A 294 -10.15 14.09 -6.59
CA VAL A 294 -9.80 15.43 -6.10
C VAL A 294 -8.80 15.37 -4.95
N VAL A 295 -8.99 14.45 -3.98
CA VAL A 295 -8.03 14.27 -2.87
C VAL A 295 -6.65 13.82 -3.39
N MET A 296 -6.62 12.91 -4.36
CA MET A 296 -5.37 12.39 -4.90
C MET A 296 -4.67 13.38 -5.83
N ASP A 297 -5.42 14.19 -6.57
CA ASP A 297 -4.87 15.27 -7.39
C ASP A 297 -4.31 16.40 -6.53
N PHE A 298 -5.03 16.83 -5.49
CA PHE A 298 -4.55 17.83 -4.52
C PHE A 298 -3.20 17.42 -3.90
N TRP A 299 -3.02 16.12 -3.62
CA TRP A 299 -1.78 15.57 -3.07
C TRP A 299 -0.91 14.85 -4.12
N LYS A 300 -1.01 15.19 -5.41
CA LYS A 300 -0.29 14.44 -6.48
C LYS A 300 1.23 14.36 -6.31
N PHE A 301 1.83 15.38 -5.68
CA PHE A 301 3.26 15.43 -5.37
C PHE A 301 3.63 14.73 -4.05
N GLN A 302 2.64 14.41 -3.21
CA GLN A 302 2.79 13.64 -1.98
C GLN A 302 1.63 12.64 -1.83
N PRO A 303 1.47 11.68 -2.76
CA PRO A 303 0.25 10.87 -2.87
C PRO A 303 -0.02 10.01 -1.64
N SER A 304 1.02 9.77 -0.84
CA SER A 304 0.94 9.09 0.46
C SER A 304 0.11 9.86 1.48
N ILE A 305 0.16 11.20 1.48
CA ILE A 305 -0.68 12.04 2.34
C ILE A 305 -2.13 11.90 1.89
N GLY A 306 -2.40 11.98 0.58
CA GLY A 306 -3.70 11.72 0.00
C GLY A 306 -4.25 10.34 0.43
N ALA A 307 -3.44 9.29 0.30
CA ALA A 307 -3.76 7.93 0.74
C ALA A 307 -4.16 7.85 2.22
N ILE A 308 -3.44 8.56 3.10
CA ILE A 308 -3.76 8.62 4.54
C ILE A 308 -5.09 9.36 4.76
N LEU A 309 -5.35 10.45 4.03
CA LEU A 309 -6.60 11.19 4.17
C LEU A 309 -7.81 10.41 3.64
N LEU A 310 -7.66 9.65 2.54
CA LEU A 310 -8.69 8.72 2.08
C LEU A 310 -9.05 7.69 3.16
N ASP A 311 -8.05 7.16 3.88
CA ASP A 311 -8.28 6.26 5.02
C ASP A 311 -9.12 6.94 6.12
N LYS A 312 -8.89 8.23 6.38
CA LYS A 312 -9.68 9.02 7.34
C LYS A 312 -11.09 9.27 6.84
N LEU A 313 -11.27 9.61 5.57
CA LEU A 313 -12.59 9.80 4.96
C LEU A 313 -13.44 8.51 4.99
N LEU A 314 -12.81 7.32 4.88
CA LEU A 314 -13.47 6.03 5.14
C LEU A 314 -13.95 5.91 6.59
N ASN A 315 -13.14 6.33 7.58
CA ASN A 315 -13.51 6.26 9.00
C ASN A 315 -14.67 7.20 9.34
N TYR A 316 -14.74 8.37 8.68
CA TYR A 316 -15.85 9.31 8.82
C TYR A 316 -17.06 8.97 7.92
N THR A 317 -17.05 7.85 7.20
CA THR A 317 -18.13 7.43 6.27
C THR A 317 -18.43 8.41 5.13
N VAL A 318 -17.48 9.32 4.84
CA VAL A 318 -17.54 10.20 3.66
C VAL A 318 -17.33 9.38 2.39
N LEU A 319 -16.46 8.37 2.47
CA LEU A 319 -16.22 7.39 1.42
C LEU A 319 -16.66 6.00 1.88
N THR A 320 -16.89 5.11 0.91
CA THR A 320 -17.14 3.69 1.15
C THR A 320 -15.97 2.85 0.65
N PRO A 321 -15.69 1.67 1.24
CA PRO A 321 -14.66 0.77 0.74
C PRO A 321 -14.83 0.44 -0.75
N LEU A 322 -16.07 0.20 -1.18
CA LEU A 322 -16.41 -0.07 -2.57
C LEU A 322 -15.98 1.08 -3.49
N SER A 323 -16.23 2.35 -3.12
CA SER A 323 -15.83 3.50 -3.95
C SER A 323 -14.32 3.64 -4.11
N VAL A 324 -13.55 3.28 -3.08
CA VAL A 324 -12.07 3.33 -3.13
C VAL A 324 -11.52 2.24 -4.03
N ILE A 325 -12.02 1.01 -3.89
CA ILE A 325 -11.63 -0.10 -4.76
C ILE A 325 -12.03 0.17 -6.21
N GLU A 326 -13.24 0.71 -6.44
CA GLU A 326 -13.68 1.06 -7.77
C GLU A 326 -12.80 2.12 -8.41
N TRP A 327 -12.47 3.19 -7.68
CA TRP A 327 -11.58 4.24 -8.17
C TRP A 327 -10.21 3.69 -8.53
N LEU A 328 -9.62 2.83 -7.70
CA LEU A 328 -8.33 2.19 -7.97
C LEU A 328 -8.36 1.35 -9.27
N LEU A 329 -9.46 0.66 -9.54
CA LEU A 329 -9.57 -0.24 -10.71
C LEU A 329 -10.10 0.44 -11.98
N VAL A 330 -10.85 1.54 -11.86
CA VAL A 330 -11.50 2.20 -12.99
C VAL A 330 -10.80 3.50 -13.37
N ASP A 331 -10.43 4.32 -12.40
CA ASP A 331 -9.99 5.70 -12.65
C ASP A 331 -8.46 5.86 -12.54
N SER A 332 -7.76 4.88 -11.96
CA SER A 332 -6.33 4.94 -11.67
C SER A 332 -5.46 4.17 -12.67
N THR A 333 -4.17 4.53 -12.73
CA THR A 333 -3.11 3.79 -13.45
C THR A 333 -1.88 3.58 -12.56
N PHE A 334 -2.10 3.43 -11.25
CA PHE A 334 -1.06 3.47 -10.22
C PHE A 334 -0.60 2.09 -9.73
N ALA A 335 -0.71 1.06 -10.57
CA ALA A 335 -0.37 -0.32 -10.19
C ALA A 335 1.11 -0.51 -9.82
N ASP A 336 1.98 0.41 -10.24
CA ASP A 336 3.40 0.44 -9.93
C ASP A 336 3.75 1.41 -8.78
N ARG A 337 2.74 2.00 -8.11
CA ARG A 337 2.93 2.95 -7.00
C ARG A 337 2.56 2.33 -5.66
N ALA A 338 3.43 2.48 -4.66
CA ALA A 338 3.25 1.85 -3.35
C ALA A 338 1.99 2.35 -2.63
N PHE A 339 1.62 3.63 -2.78
CA PHE A 339 0.43 4.18 -2.12
C PHE A 339 -0.86 3.48 -2.58
N ALA A 340 -0.95 3.04 -3.85
CA ALA A 340 -2.13 2.35 -4.37
C ALA A 340 -2.28 0.98 -3.73
N TRP A 341 -1.16 0.27 -3.54
CA TRP A 341 -1.08 -0.98 -2.80
C TRP A 341 -1.49 -0.77 -1.34
N GLU A 342 -0.93 0.23 -0.66
CA GLU A 342 -1.25 0.57 0.73
C GLU A 342 -2.75 0.88 0.94
N ILE A 343 -3.36 1.71 0.08
CA ILE A 343 -4.80 2.02 0.18
C ILE A 343 -5.64 0.77 -0.07
N SER A 344 -5.30 -0.02 -1.10
CA SER A 344 -6.04 -1.24 -1.43
C SER A 344 -6.00 -2.26 -0.28
N PHE A 345 -4.82 -2.48 0.32
CA PHE A 345 -4.62 -3.37 1.45
C PHE A 345 -5.41 -2.90 2.68
N LYS A 346 -5.27 -1.62 3.05
CA LYS A 346 -6.01 -1.06 4.19
C LYS A 346 -7.51 -1.15 3.99
N THR A 347 -8.00 -0.88 2.79
CA THR A 347 -9.43 -0.91 2.47
C THR A 347 -9.98 -2.33 2.57
N ILE A 348 -9.30 -3.30 1.96
CA ILE A 348 -9.70 -4.72 2.03
C ILE A 348 -9.63 -5.25 3.46
N ASP A 349 -8.56 -4.95 4.19
CA ASP A 349 -8.41 -5.35 5.58
C ASP A 349 -9.50 -4.78 6.47
N LYS A 350 -9.91 -3.52 6.26
CA LYS A 350 -11.03 -2.91 6.98
C LYS A 350 -12.34 -3.63 6.73
N VAL A 351 -12.64 -3.96 5.48
CA VAL A 351 -13.85 -4.72 5.10
C VAL A 351 -13.83 -6.08 5.80
N ASN A 352 -12.72 -6.80 5.68
CA ASN A 352 -12.57 -8.12 6.25
C ASN A 352 -12.63 -8.10 7.78
N ALA A 353 -11.88 -7.21 8.44
CA ALA A 353 -11.88 -7.09 9.90
C ALA A 353 -13.27 -6.73 10.45
N ARG A 354 -14.07 -5.96 9.70
CA ARG A 354 -15.46 -5.66 10.07
C ARG A 354 -16.34 -6.91 10.05
N VAL A 355 -16.22 -7.75 9.00
CA VAL A 355 -16.92 -9.04 8.90
C VAL A 355 -16.50 -9.97 10.02
N THR A 356 -15.19 -10.20 10.21
CA THR A 356 -14.67 -11.08 11.28
C THR A 356 -15.16 -10.63 12.65
N ARG A 357 -15.07 -9.33 12.97
CA ARG A 357 -15.54 -8.79 14.25
C ARG A 357 -17.03 -9.03 14.48
N LEU A 358 -17.87 -8.81 13.47
CA LEU A 358 -19.32 -9.02 13.56
C LEU A 358 -19.66 -10.52 13.62
N SER A 359 -18.94 -11.37 12.88
CA SER A 359 -19.07 -12.83 12.90
C SER A 359 -18.80 -13.37 14.31
N THR A 360 -17.67 -12.97 14.91
CA THR A 360 -17.33 -13.33 16.31
C THR A 360 -18.38 -12.80 17.30
N GLN A 361 -18.88 -11.57 17.10
CA GLN A 361 -19.92 -11.01 17.95
C GLN A 361 -21.22 -11.84 17.88
N VAL A 362 -21.66 -12.22 16.68
CA VAL A 362 -22.86 -13.05 16.48
C VAL A 362 -22.68 -14.43 17.08
N SER A 363 -21.52 -15.07 16.85
CA SER A 363 -21.21 -16.39 17.43
C SER A 363 -21.22 -16.37 18.96
N ASN A 364 -20.62 -15.33 19.58
CA ASN A 364 -20.65 -15.17 21.04
C ASN A 364 -22.07 -14.99 21.57
N LEU A 365 -22.91 -14.20 20.89
CA LEU A 365 -24.32 -14.04 21.29
C LEU A 365 -25.14 -15.31 21.10
N GLU A 366 -24.81 -16.15 20.11
CA GLU A 366 -25.48 -17.43 19.86
C GLU A 366 -25.16 -18.45 20.96
N THR A 367 -23.94 -18.43 21.50
CA THR A 367 -23.55 -19.28 22.65
C THR A 367 -24.13 -18.83 23.99
N GLN A 368 -24.52 -17.56 24.12
CA GLN A 368 -25.22 -17.07 25.30
C GLN A 368 -26.70 -17.43 25.18
N GLU A 369 -27.23 -18.24 26.09
CA GLU A 369 -28.67 -18.55 26.10
C GLU A 369 -29.48 -17.25 26.15
N MET A 370 -30.18 -16.94 25.06
CA MET A 370 -30.99 -15.73 24.92
C MET A 370 -32.31 -15.86 25.70
N GLN A 371 -32.23 -15.61 26.99
CA GLN A 371 -33.32 -15.81 27.95
C GLN A 371 -34.38 -14.70 27.87
N ASN A 372 -34.01 -13.47 27.50
CA ASN A 372 -34.92 -12.32 27.50
C ASN A 372 -35.15 -11.71 26.10
N GLU A 373 -36.32 -11.10 25.88
CA GLU A 373 -36.72 -10.47 24.61
C GLU A 373 -35.73 -9.41 24.09
N PRO A 374 -35.16 -8.50 24.91
CA PRO A 374 -34.16 -7.53 24.43
C PRO A 374 -32.87 -8.16 23.90
N GLN A 375 -32.47 -9.32 24.44
CA GLN A 375 -31.28 -10.04 23.98
C GLN A 375 -31.52 -10.67 22.60
N ARG A 376 -32.73 -11.18 22.35
CA ARG A 376 -33.15 -11.69 21.05
C ARG A 376 -33.19 -10.58 20.00
N GLU A 377 -33.76 -9.41 20.33
CA GLU A 377 -33.76 -8.26 19.42
C GLU A 377 -32.34 -7.78 19.08
N HIS A 378 -31.45 -7.71 20.08
CA HIS A 378 -30.06 -7.36 19.87
C HIS A 378 -29.35 -8.37 18.95
N PHE A 379 -29.59 -9.67 19.15
CA PHE A 379 -29.05 -10.73 18.30
C PHE A 379 -29.54 -10.65 16.86
N GLU A 380 -30.84 -10.47 16.63
CA GLU A 380 -31.41 -10.31 15.30
C GLU A 380 -30.86 -9.06 14.59
N ARG A 381 -30.68 -7.96 15.33
CA ARG A 381 -30.04 -6.75 14.79
C ARG A 381 -28.57 -7.00 14.42
N ALA A 382 -27.83 -7.73 15.24
CA ALA A 382 -26.44 -8.10 14.96
C ALA A 382 -26.34 -9.01 13.72
N LYS A 383 -27.20 -10.03 13.61
CA LYS A 383 -27.31 -10.91 12.43
C LYS A 383 -27.63 -10.13 11.15
N LYS A 384 -28.61 -9.22 11.20
CA LYS A 384 -28.95 -8.36 10.06
C LYS A 384 -27.78 -7.46 9.63
N THR A 385 -27.04 -6.92 10.60
CA THR A 385 -25.87 -6.08 10.33
C THR A 385 -24.72 -6.88 9.73
N LEU A 386 -24.49 -8.11 10.21
CA LEU A 386 -23.51 -9.03 9.66
C LEU A 386 -23.84 -9.39 8.20
N ALA A 387 -25.09 -9.77 7.92
CA ALA A 387 -25.52 -10.11 6.56
C ALA A 387 -25.32 -8.94 5.58
N GLY A 388 -25.65 -7.71 5.99
CA GLY A 388 -25.39 -6.52 5.17
C GLY A 388 -23.90 -6.26 4.93
N THR A 389 -23.06 -6.49 5.94
CA THR A 389 -21.60 -6.31 5.81
C THR A 389 -20.97 -7.39 4.92
N GLN A 390 -21.45 -8.64 5.02
CA GLN A 390 -21.03 -9.73 4.13
C GLN A 390 -21.45 -9.47 2.68
N ALA A 391 -22.62 -8.88 2.45
CA ALA A 391 -23.04 -8.45 1.12
C ALA A 391 -22.10 -7.37 0.55
N GLU A 392 -21.77 -6.34 1.33
CA GLU A 392 -20.80 -5.30 0.94
C GLU A 392 -19.41 -5.90 0.61
N GLN A 393 -18.93 -6.82 1.44
CA GLN A 393 -17.67 -7.54 1.18
C GLN A 393 -17.72 -8.34 -0.13
N LYS A 394 -18.82 -9.06 -0.37
CA LYS A 394 -19.02 -9.82 -1.61
C LYS A 394 -19.04 -8.91 -2.83
N GLU A 395 -19.68 -7.74 -2.74
CA GLU A 395 -19.68 -6.74 -3.81
C GLU A 395 -18.26 -6.24 -4.13
N VAL A 396 -17.44 -5.99 -3.11
CA VAL A 396 -16.02 -5.63 -3.32
C VAL A 396 -15.30 -6.73 -4.10
N PHE A 397 -15.46 -8.01 -3.75
CA PHE A 397 -14.76 -9.10 -4.45
C PHE A 397 -15.26 -9.34 -5.86
N ILE A 398 -16.58 -9.20 -6.09
CA ILE A 398 -17.15 -9.23 -7.43
C ILE A 398 -16.53 -8.11 -8.27
N MET A 399 -16.43 -6.90 -7.71
CA MET A 399 -15.81 -5.76 -8.39
C MET A 399 -14.34 -6.01 -8.75
N LEU A 400 -13.56 -6.67 -7.88
CA LEU A 400 -12.19 -7.08 -8.20
C LEU A 400 -12.18 -7.95 -9.47
N VAL A 401 -13.00 -9.00 -9.52
CA VAL A 401 -13.07 -9.92 -10.67
C VAL A 401 -13.53 -9.20 -11.93
N GLU A 402 -14.52 -8.31 -11.83
CA GLU A 402 -15.11 -7.63 -12.99
C GLU A 402 -14.23 -6.50 -13.55
N LYS A 403 -13.45 -5.80 -12.72
CA LYS A 403 -12.76 -4.57 -13.11
C LYS A 403 -11.25 -4.72 -13.32
N PHE A 404 -10.60 -5.69 -12.69
CA PHE A 404 -9.15 -5.92 -12.91
C PHE A 404 -8.75 -6.10 -14.38
N PRO A 405 -9.49 -6.87 -15.21
CA PRO A 405 -9.15 -6.98 -16.63
C PRO A 405 -9.11 -5.63 -17.36
N GLY A 406 -10.06 -4.74 -17.06
CA GLY A 406 -10.09 -3.39 -17.63
C GLY A 406 -8.94 -2.51 -17.16
N LEU A 407 -8.55 -2.61 -15.88
CA LEU A 407 -7.36 -1.93 -15.36
C LEU A 407 -6.09 -2.41 -16.07
N ILE A 408 -5.93 -3.73 -16.24
CA ILE A 408 -4.75 -4.33 -16.85
C ILE A 408 -4.60 -3.88 -18.31
N GLU A 409 -5.70 -3.85 -19.07
CA GLU A 409 -5.66 -3.35 -20.45
C GLU A 409 -5.29 -1.86 -20.50
N LYS A 410 -5.86 -1.03 -19.62
CA LYS A 410 -5.50 0.39 -19.53
C LYS A 410 -4.02 0.59 -19.21
N LEU A 411 -3.45 -0.21 -18.31
CA LEU A 411 -2.03 -0.15 -17.96
C LEU A 411 -1.14 -0.62 -19.11
N LYS A 412 -1.59 -1.60 -19.88
CA LYS A 412 -0.93 -2.08 -21.08
C LYS A 412 -0.90 -1.01 -22.17
N GLU A 413 -2.03 -0.35 -22.42
CA GLU A 413 -2.17 0.74 -23.41
C GLU A 413 -1.36 1.99 -23.05
N LYS A 414 -1.19 2.28 -21.77
CA LYS A 414 -0.39 3.41 -21.28
C LYS A 414 1.12 3.16 -21.39
N ASP A 415 1.55 1.91 -21.43
CA ASP A 415 2.97 1.56 -21.43
C ASP A 415 3.54 1.63 -22.86
N ASP A 416 4.04 2.81 -23.21
CA ASP A 416 4.68 3.08 -24.50
C ASP A 416 6.13 2.57 -24.59
N SER A 417 6.61 1.78 -23.62
CA SER A 417 8.02 1.37 -23.59
C SER A 417 8.36 0.30 -24.63
N GLU A 418 9.47 0.51 -25.35
CA GLU A 418 10.02 -0.48 -26.29
C GLU A 418 10.62 -1.71 -25.56
N MET A 419 10.89 -1.58 -24.26
CA MET A 419 11.56 -2.61 -23.47
C MET A 419 10.53 -3.49 -22.74
N SER A 420 10.51 -4.77 -23.07
CA SER A 420 9.54 -5.74 -22.56
C SER A 420 10.03 -6.50 -21.32
N THR A 421 9.09 -7.16 -20.65
CA THR A 421 9.36 -8.22 -19.68
C THR A 421 10.09 -9.40 -20.35
N GLU A 422 10.57 -10.37 -19.56
CA GLU A 422 11.16 -11.62 -20.09
C GLU A 422 10.19 -12.38 -21.00
N ASP A 423 8.89 -12.29 -20.75
CA ASP A 423 7.83 -12.91 -21.55
C ASP A 423 7.41 -12.05 -22.77
N GLY A 424 8.08 -10.92 -23.02
CA GLY A 424 7.82 -10.05 -24.16
C GLY A 424 6.64 -9.09 -24.01
N GLY A 425 6.05 -8.97 -22.82
CA GLY A 425 4.93 -8.05 -22.56
C GLY A 425 5.35 -6.70 -21.96
N PRO A 426 4.47 -5.68 -21.94
CA PRO A 426 4.77 -4.40 -21.29
C PRO A 426 4.74 -4.50 -19.75
N TRP A 427 5.49 -3.63 -19.10
CA TRP A 427 5.62 -3.60 -17.63
C TRP A 427 4.34 -3.13 -16.93
N GLY A 428 3.54 -2.26 -17.55
CA GLY A 428 2.23 -1.84 -17.04
C GLY A 428 1.28 -3.03 -16.87
N GLU A 429 1.21 -3.91 -17.89
CA GLU A 429 0.45 -5.15 -17.82
C GLU A 429 0.98 -6.07 -16.71
N TRP A 430 2.31 -6.17 -16.58
CA TRP A 430 2.96 -6.94 -15.53
C TRP A 430 2.57 -6.45 -14.13
N TRP A 431 2.66 -5.15 -13.85
CA TRP A 431 2.27 -4.58 -12.56
C TRP A 431 0.78 -4.79 -12.27
N GLY A 432 -0.08 -4.62 -13.27
CA GLY A 432 -1.51 -4.90 -13.11
C GLY A 432 -1.77 -6.37 -12.73
N LYS A 433 -1.11 -7.32 -13.40
CA LYS A 433 -1.20 -8.75 -13.06
C LYS A 433 -0.62 -9.07 -11.69
N GLN A 434 0.53 -8.48 -11.31
CA GLN A 434 1.10 -8.65 -9.99
C GLN A 434 0.15 -8.13 -8.91
N TRP A 435 -0.33 -6.90 -9.05
CA TRP A 435 -1.25 -6.31 -8.07
C TRP A 435 -2.51 -7.15 -7.89
N MET A 436 -3.11 -7.61 -9.00
CA MET A 436 -4.24 -8.54 -8.98
C MET A 436 -3.93 -9.82 -8.19
N LYS A 437 -2.81 -10.48 -8.50
CA LYS A 437 -2.36 -11.71 -7.83
C LYS A 437 -2.25 -11.52 -6.32
N VAL A 438 -1.65 -10.41 -5.89
CA VAL A 438 -1.43 -10.08 -4.49
C VAL A 438 -2.73 -9.77 -3.77
N ILE A 439 -3.63 -9.02 -4.41
CA ILE A 439 -4.94 -8.71 -3.86
C ILE A 439 -5.75 -9.99 -3.63
N PHE A 440 -5.79 -10.92 -4.59
CA PHE A 440 -6.50 -12.19 -4.40
C PHE A 440 -5.87 -13.08 -3.33
N ARG A 441 -4.53 -13.12 -3.21
CA ARG A 441 -3.85 -13.81 -2.09
C ARG A 441 -4.22 -13.25 -0.73
N ARG A 442 -4.47 -11.94 -0.62
CA ARG A 442 -4.85 -11.28 0.64
C ARG A 442 -6.31 -11.53 1.00
N VAL A 443 -7.19 -11.59 -0.01
CA VAL A 443 -8.64 -11.71 0.16
C VAL A 443 -9.07 -13.12 0.58
N MET A 444 -8.47 -14.15 0.00
CA MET A 444 -9.03 -15.52 0.01
C MET A 444 -8.62 -16.48 1.15
N PRO A 445 -7.58 -16.25 1.97
CA PRO A 445 -7.29 -17.09 3.14
C PRO A 445 -8.32 -17.01 4.27
N MET A 446 -9.35 -16.18 4.15
CA MET A 446 -10.39 -16.06 5.17
C MET A 446 -11.41 -17.20 5.02
N PRO A 447 -11.79 -17.92 6.09
CA PRO A 447 -12.76 -19.01 6.04
C PRO A 447 -14.07 -18.62 5.35
N GLU A 448 -14.58 -17.42 5.64
CA GLU A 448 -15.81 -16.87 5.05
C GLU A 448 -15.67 -16.53 3.55
N VAL A 449 -14.44 -16.38 3.06
CA VAL A 449 -14.12 -16.02 1.67
C VAL A 449 -13.71 -17.24 0.84
N GLY A 450 -13.21 -18.30 1.48
CA GLY A 450 -13.03 -19.61 0.83
C GLY A 450 -14.35 -20.10 0.21
N GLU A 451 -15.49 -19.84 0.86
CA GLU A 451 -16.83 -20.11 0.31
C GLU A 451 -17.15 -19.29 -0.95
N LEU A 452 -16.53 -18.13 -1.11
CA LEU A 452 -16.69 -17.24 -2.27
C LEU A 452 -15.75 -17.61 -3.43
N ALA A 453 -14.70 -18.40 -3.20
CA ALA A 453 -13.73 -18.76 -4.23
C ALA A 453 -14.39 -19.45 -5.45
N VAL A 454 -15.29 -20.40 -5.20
CA VAL A 454 -16.03 -21.11 -6.26
C VAL A 454 -16.99 -20.17 -7.00
N PRO A 455 -17.90 -19.42 -6.33
CA PRO A 455 -18.73 -18.41 -6.98
C PRO A 455 -17.96 -17.37 -7.81
N LEU A 456 -16.80 -16.91 -7.33
CA LEU A 456 -15.97 -15.95 -8.05
C LEU A 456 -15.33 -16.57 -9.30
N LYS A 457 -14.91 -17.85 -9.24
CA LYS A 457 -14.43 -18.59 -10.41
C LYS A 457 -15.54 -18.78 -11.45
N GLU A 458 -16.73 -19.19 -11.02
CA GLU A 458 -17.89 -19.34 -11.90
C GLU A 458 -18.29 -18.01 -12.55
N LEU A 459 -18.25 -16.92 -11.79
CA LEU A 459 -18.47 -15.56 -12.31
C LEU A 459 -17.43 -15.21 -13.37
N ALA A 460 -16.15 -15.46 -13.11
CA ALA A 460 -15.07 -15.17 -14.05
C ALA A 460 -15.25 -15.94 -15.38
N ILE A 461 -15.64 -17.22 -15.30
CA ILE A 461 -15.97 -18.06 -16.47
C ILE A 461 -17.17 -17.49 -17.22
N LYS A 462 -18.27 -17.20 -16.50
CA LYS A 462 -19.51 -16.66 -17.10
C LYS A 462 -19.29 -15.33 -17.82
N LYS A 463 -18.36 -14.51 -17.32
CA LYS A 463 -17.99 -13.21 -17.91
C LYS A 463 -16.98 -13.32 -19.05
N GLY A 464 -16.48 -14.51 -19.36
CA GLY A 464 -15.44 -14.69 -20.39
C GLY A 464 -14.11 -14.04 -19.98
N SER A 465 -13.78 -14.06 -18.69
CA SER A 465 -12.58 -13.39 -18.18
C SER A 465 -11.29 -14.02 -18.73
N PRO A 466 -10.20 -13.23 -18.87
CA PRO A 466 -8.92 -13.71 -19.37
C PRO A 466 -8.38 -14.93 -18.59
N ASP A 467 -7.59 -15.77 -19.26
CA ASP A 467 -7.01 -17.00 -18.68
C ASP A 467 -6.20 -16.69 -17.41
N TYR A 468 -5.39 -15.62 -17.42
CA TYR A 468 -4.55 -15.25 -16.27
C TYR A 468 -5.38 -14.97 -14.99
N LEU A 469 -6.60 -14.41 -15.11
CA LEU A 469 -7.46 -14.19 -13.95
C LEU A 469 -8.02 -15.53 -13.44
N ARG A 470 -8.41 -16.42 -14.36
CA ARG A 470 -8.92 -17.75 -14.01
C ARG A 470 -7.84 -18.60 -13.32
N GLU A 471 -6.60 -18.54 -13.78
CA GLU A 471 -5.45 -19.20 -13.16
C GLU A 471 -5.17 -18.68 -11.74
N VAL A 472 -5.20 -17.36 -11.54
CA VAL A 472 -5.03 -16.76 -10.21
C VAL A 472 -6.14 -17.21 -9.28
N LEU A 473 -7.40 -17.17 -9.71
CA LEU A 473 -8.54 -17.65 -8.90
C LEU A 473 -8.41 -19.15 -8.58
N GLU A 474 -7.87 -19.96 -9.48
CA GLU A 474 -7.63 -21.38 -9.24
C GLU A 474 -6.51 -21.64 -8.22
N GLN A 475 -5.35 -21.00 -8.40
CA GLN A 475 -4.24 -21.09 -7.44
C GLN A 475 -4.69 -20.70 -6.04
N VAL A 476 -5.48 -19.63 -5.97
CA VAL A 476 -5.97 -19.10 -4.72
C VAL A 476 -7.05 -20.00 -4.10
N ALA A 477 -7.94 -20.59 -4.90
CA ALA A 477 -8.91 -21.57 -4.41
C ALA A 477 -8.26 -22.85 -3.84
N VAL A 478 -7.06 -23.22 -4.33
CA VAL A 478 -6.28 -24.33 -3.76
C VAL A 478 -5.71 -23.95 -2.39
N LEU A 479 -5.29 -22.69 -2.20
CA LEU A 479 -4.74 -22.21 -0.92
C LEU A 479 -5.81 -22.07 0.18
N SER A 480 -7.09 -21.94 -0.18
CA SER A 480 -8.22 -21.86 0.76
C SER A 480 -8.75 -23.22 1.21
N ARG A 481 -8.21 -24.33 0.70
CA ARG A 481 -8.51 -25.72 1.11
C ARG A 481 -7.43 -26.23 2.04
#